data_AF-L8LUM0-F1
#
_entry.id   AF-L8LUM0-F1
#
_cell.length_a   1.000
_cell.length_b   1.000
_cell.length_c   1.000
_cell.angle_alpha   90.00
_cell.angle_beta   90.00
_cell.angle_gamma   90.00
#
_symmetry.space_group_name_H-M   'P 1'
#
loop_
_entity.id
_entity.type
_entity.pdbx_description
1 polymer ?
#
loop_
_entity_poly.entity_id
_entity_poly.type
_entity_poly.pdbx_seq_one_letter_code
_entity_poly.pdbx_strand_id
1 'polypeptide(L)'
;MIESYYNQGWNAYQQGNYAEAIACFDQVLSVNQKRAEPFYYRGLAYSRSGDYARAIADFDAAIELKPDWVEVYREKDQAQKAQARPQPKAIDLGNGVTLELVSILGGEFTMGGDKLDCEKPKHRVTIKPFWLGKTQVTQAQWRAVAKLPQVETKLEESPFHFKGDNLPVETVSWLDCQEFCARIKKKTGETCRLPSEAEWEYACRAGSKTEYSFGDNPSSLGEYAWYSDNSNAQTHPVAIKKPNPWGLYDMHGNVWEWCEDSWRDSYDESPNNAFAWSRERSSHVTRGGSWGNSAVSCRSAYRFRYAWDHCNNYSGFRVVFCFFWDPLTLDLFSLSTLKSDLDSSFSRLKLDIPRL
;
A
#
# COMPACT_ATOMS: atom_id res chain seq x y z
N MET A 1 -8.74 24.74 -39.16
CA MET A 1 -7.52 24.43 -38.39
C MET A 1 -7.84 23.60 -37.14
N ILE A 2 -8.76 24.04 -36.27
CA ILE A 2 -9.17 23.31 -35.05
C ILE A 2 -9.74 21.92 -35.37
N GLU A 3 -10.62 21.80 -36.36
CA GLU A 3 -11.19 20.50 -36.75
C GLU A 3 -10.12 19.54 -37.32
N SER A 4 -9.04 20.08 -37.88
CA SER A 4 -7.88 19.28 -38.31
C SER A 4 -7.17 18.68 -37.10
N TYR A 5 -6.97 19.46 -36.02
CA TYR A 5 -6.37 18.95 -34.79
C TYR A 5 -7.26 17.91 -34.10
N TYR A 6 -8.58 18.11 -34.11
CA TYR A 6 -9.51 17.11 -33.58
C TYR A 6 -9.37 15.76 -34.31
N ASN A 7 -9.40 15.77 -35.65
CA ASN A 7 -9.25 14.56 -36.44
C ASN A 7 -7.87 13.91 -36.29
N GLN A 8 -6.81 14.71 -36.21
CA GLN A 8 -5.45 14.21 -35.94
C GLN A 8 -5.35 13.56 -34.57
N GLY A 9 -5.88 14.20 -33.52
CA GLY A 9 -5.87 13.65 -32.17
C GLY A 9 -6.65 12.34 -32.06
N TRP A 10 -7.80 12.25 -32.74
CA TRP A 10 -8.55 10.99 -32.83
C TRP A 10 -7.77 9.88 -33.53
N ASN A 11 -7.16 10.18 -34.67
CA ASN A 11 -6.33 9.21 -35.40
C ASN A 11 -5.13 8.74 -34.57
N ALA A 12 -4.45 9.66 -33.88
CA ALA A 12 -3.34 9.34 -32.98
C ALA A 12 -3.80 8.44 -31.81
N TYR A 13 -4.96 8.73 -31.22
CA TYR A 13 -5.54 7.88 -30.17
C TYR A 13 -5.79 6.45 -30.67
N GLN A 14 -6.39 6.30 -31.85
CA GLN A 14 -6.64 4.99 -32.47
C GLN A 14 -5.36 4.21 -32.78
N GLN A 15 -4.26 4.90 -33.03
CA GLN A 15 -2.95 4.30 -33.25
C GLN A 15 -2.21 3.97 -31.95
N GLY A 16 -2.76 4.31 -30.77
CA GLY A 16 -2.10 4.17 -29.48
C GLY A 16 -1.07 5.25 -29.16
N ASN A 17 -0.96 6.28 -30.01
CA ASN A 17 -0.05 7.41 -29.81
C ASN A 17 -0.67 8.43 -28.84
N TYR A 18 -0.78 8.06 -27.57
CA TYR A 18 -1.52 8.87 -26.58
C TYR A 18 -0.92 10.25 -26.35
N ALA A 19 0.41 10.41 -26.39
CA ALA A 19 1.07 11.71 -26.22
C ALA A 19 0.70 12.71 -27.34
N GLU A 20 0.68 12.24 -28.58
CA GLU A 20 0.27 13.05 -29.74
C GLU A 20 -1.22 13.36 -29.69
N ALA A 21 -2.06 12.39 -29.32
CA ALA A 21 -3.48 12.58 -29.13
C ALA A 21 -3.77 13.69 -28.10
N ILE A 22 -3.09 13.65 -26.94
CA ILE A 22 -3.21 14.65 -25.88
C ILE A 22 -2.84 16.04 -26.42
N ALA A 23 -1.69 16.18 -27.09
CA ALA A 23 -1.25 17.46 -27.65
C ALA A 23 -2.25 18.03 -28.68
N CYS A 24 -2.81 17.18 -29.54
CA CYS A 24 -3.83 17.60 -30.49
C CYS A 24 -5.12 18.07 -29.80
N PHE A 25 -5.61 17.36 -28.77
CA PHE A 25 -6.79 17.78 -28.02
C PHE A 25 -6.53 19.03 -27.18
N ASP A 26 -5.31 19.25 -26.67
CA ASP A 26 -4.90 20.51 -26.04
C ASP A 26 -5.04 21.69 -27.00
N GLN A 27 -4.65 21.55 -28.27
CA GLN A 27 -4.85 22.59 -29.29
C GLN A 27 -6.32 22.86 -29.59
N VAL A 28 -7.19 21.86 -29.49
CA VAL A 28 -8.64 22.06 -29.66
C VAL A 28 -9.22 22.82 -28.47
N LEU A 29 -8.84 22.42 -27.26
CA LEU A 29 -9.34 22.98 -25.99
C LEU A 29 -8.76 24.37 -25.68
N SER A 30 -7.60 24.73 -26.23
CA SER A 30 -7.05 26.09 -26.12
C SER A 30 -7.92 27.13 -26.85
N VAL A 31 -8.69 26.70 -27.86
CA VAL A 31 -9.56 27.59 -28.64
C VAL A 31 -11.02 27.48 -28.25
N ASN A 32 -11.53 26.28 -27.95
CA ASN A 32 -12.94 26.08 -27.60
C ASN A 32 -13.14 25.03 -26.50
N GLN A 33 -13.38 25.51 -25.28
CA GLN A 33 -13.67 24.68 -24.10
C GLN A 33 -15.16 24.35 -23.95
N LYS A 34 -16.03 24.72 -24.91
CA LYS A 34 -17.47 24.41 -24.86
C LYS A 34 -17.84 23.11 -25.58
N ARG A 35 -16.85 22.32 -26.01
CA ARG A 35 -17.04 21.01 -26.65
C ARG A 35 -16.67 19.91 -25.67
N ALA A 36 -17.57 18.95 -25.45
CA ALA A 36 -17.35 17.84 -24.51
C ALA A 36 -16.40 16.78 -25.08
N GLU A 37 -16.45 16.54 -26.38
CA GLU A 37 -15.71 15.44 -27.04
C GLU A 37 -14.18 15.54 -26.88
N PRO A 38 -13.53 16.71 -27.07
CA PRO A 38 -12.09 16.81 -26.88
C PRO A 38 -11.64 16.51 -25.44
N PHE A 39 -12.42 16.92 -24.43
CA PHE A 39 -12.17 16.52 -23.04
C PHE A 39 -12.30 15.00 -22.88
N TYR A 40 -13.38 14.39 -23.37
CA TYR A 40 -13.56 12.94 -23.28
C TYR A 40 -12.41 12.14 -23.93
N TYR A 41 -12.00 12.49 -25.14
CA TYR A 41 -10.94 11.76 -25.84
C TYR A 41 -9.55 12.02 -25.27
N ARG A 42 -9.29 13.23 -24.75
CA ARG A 42 -8.06 13.50 -24.00
C ARG A 42 -8.03 12.74 -22.66
N GLY A 43 -9.17 12.66 -21.97
CA GLY A 43 -9.33 11.85 -20.77
C GLY A 43 -9.10 10.35 -21.02
N LEU A 44 -9.61 9.82 -22.13
CA LEU A 44 -9.30 8.46 -22.58
C LEU A 44 -7.80 8.27 -22.84
N ALA A 45 -7.15 9.22 -23.54
CA ALA A 45 -5.71 9.14 -23.80
C ALA A 45 -4.90 9.16 -22.49
N TYR A 46 -5.25 10.04 -21.55
CA TYR A 46 -4.65 10.06 -20.21
C TYR A 46 -4.85 8.73 -19.47
N SER A 47 -6.07 8.19 -19.46
CA SER A 47 -6.40 6.91 -18.82
C SER A 47 -5.57 5.75 -19.39
N ARG A 48 -5.44 5.67 -20.72
CA ARG A 48 -4.64 4.62 -21.38
C ARG A 48 -3.13 4.80 -21.17
N SER A 49 -2.66 6.03 -20.93
CA SER A 49 -1.28 6.32 -20.54
C SER A 49 -0.98 6.15 -19.04
N GLY A 50 -1.99 5.83 -18.21
CA GLY A 50 -1.85 5.61 -16.77
C GLY A 50 -2.00 6.88 -15.90
N ASP A 51 -2.22 8.05 -16.50
CA ASP A 51 -2.48 9.29 -15.76
C ASP A 51 -3.97 9.43 -15.43
N TYR A 52 -4.41 8.63 -14.47
CA TYR A 52 -5.81 8.58 -14.10
C TYR A 52 -6.32 9.88 -13.46
N ALA A 53 -5.45 10.68 -12.84
CA ALA A 53 -5.83 11.94 -12.22
C ALA A 53 -6.29 12.96 -13.27
N ARG A 54 -5.48 13.16 -14.33
CA ARG A 54 -5.85 14.04 -15.45
C ARG A 54 -7.03 13.47 -16.24
N ALA A 55 -7.11 12.14 -16.37
CA ALA A 55 -8.25 11.49 -17.00
C ALA A 55 -9.57 11.82 -16.30
N ILE A 56 -9.63 11.70 -14.98
CA ILE A 56 -10.83 11.98 -14.18
C ILE A 56 -11.25 13.44 -14.31
N ALA A 57 -10.30 14.38 -14.26
CA ALA A 57 -10.58 15.80 -14.44
C ALA A 57 -11.18 16.11 -15.82
N ASP A 58 -10.66 15.48 -16.87
CA ASP A 58 -11.20 15.61 -18.23
C ASP A 58 -12.59 14.97 -18.38
N PHE A 59 -12.83 13.83 -17.72
CA PHE A 59 -14.16 13.24 -17.69
C PHE A 59 -15.17 14.11 -16.92
N ASP A 60 -14.76 14.77 -15.84
CA ASP A 60 -15.60 15.73 -15.13
C ASP A 60 -15.97 16.93 -16.00
N ALA A 61 -15.01 17.51 -16.73
CA ALA A 61 -15.27 18.60 -17.67
C ALA A 61 -16.22 18.16 -18.82
N ALA A 62 -16.06 16.94 -19.34
CA ALA A 62 -16.95 16.40 -20.36
C ALA A 62 -18.38 16.17 -19.83
N ILE A 63 -18.52 15.69 -18.59
CA ILE A 63 -19.81 15.51 -17.90
C ILE A 63 -20.50 16.86 -17.65
N GLU A 64 -19.77 17.89 -17.24
CA GLU A 64 -20.32 19.23 -17.03
C GLU A 64 -20.95 19.81 -18.31
N LEU A 65 -20.30 19.59 -19.45
CA LEU A 65 -20.78 20.05 -20.76
C LEU A 65 -21.90 19.16 -21.34
N LYS A 66 -21.91 17.86 -21.03
CA LYS A 66 -22.89 16.90 -21.53
C LYS A 66 -23.26 15.85 -20.46
N PRO A 67 -24.17 16.18 -19.53
CA PRO A 67 -24.51 15.31 -18.39
C PRO A 67 -25.13 13.96 -18.77
N ASP A 68 -25.74 13.87 -19.96
CA ASP A 68 -26.45 12.68 -20.42
C ASP A 68 -25.51 11.67 -21.13
N TRP A 69 -24.21 11.94 -21.18
CA TRP A 69 -23.23 11.08 -21.84
C TRP A 69 -22.76 9.92 -20.94
N VAL A 70 -23.59 8.87 -20.87
CA VAL A 70 -23.40 7.69 -20.01
C VAL A 70 -22.00 7.05 -20.11
N GLU A 71 -21.40 7.03 -21.30
CA GLU A 71 -20.09 6.40 -21.51
C GLU A 71 -18.97 7.09 -20.71
N VAL A 72 -19.05 8.41 -20.52
CA VAL A 72 -18.05 9.17 -19.76
C VAL A 72 -18.07 8.75 -18.29
N TYR A 73 -19.24 8.47 -17.73
CA TYR A 73 -19.36 7.98 -16.35
C TYR A 73 -18.73 6.60 -16.16
N ARG A 74 -18.85 5.71 -17.16
CA ARG A 74 -18.21 4.38 -17.11
C ARG A 74 -16.70 4.49 -17.15
N GLU A 75 -16.16 5.30 -18.06
CA GLU A 75 -14.72 5.52 -18.19
C GLU A 75 -14.16 6.26 -16.96
N LYS A 76 -14.92 7.20 -16.37
CA LYS A 76 -14.57 7.83 -15.09
C LYS A 76 -14.53 6.83 -13.94
N ASP A 77 -15.54 5.99 -13.78
CA ASP A 77 -15.56 4.95 -12.74
C ASP A 77 -14.40 3.97 -12.92
N GLN A 78 -14.08 3.56 -14.15
CA GLN A 78 -12.91 2.75 -14.44
C GLN A 78 -11.60 3.47 -14.11
N ALA A 79 -11.46 4.74 -14.48
CA ALA A 79 -10.28 5.54 -14.15
C ALA A 79 -10.15 5.78 -12.65
N GLN A 80 -11.24 5.97 -11.90
CA GLN A 80 -11.24 6.06 -10.44
C GLN A 80 -10.82 4.74 -9.80
N LYS A 81 -11.35 3.61 -10.29
CA LYS A 81 -10.93 2.28 -9.85
C LYS A 81 -9.47 2.00 -10.19
N ALA A 82 -8.97 2.48 -11.33
CA ALA A 82 -7.58 2.30 -11.76
C ALA A 82 -6.61 3.26 -11.07
N GLN A 83 -7.03 4.48 -10.74
CA GLN A 83 -6.31 5.40 -9.86
C GLN A 83 -6.21 4.84 -8.45
N ALA A 84 -7.28 4.19 -8.00
CA ALA A 84 -7.30 3.41 -6.78
C ALA A 84 -6.58 2.05 -6.93
N ARG A 85 -6.17 1.61 -8.14
CA ARG A 85 -5.35 0.41 -8.26
C ARG A 85 -3.90 0.76 -7.93
N PRO A 86 -3.22 -0.09 -7.14
CA PRO A 86 -1.80 0.07 -6.87
C PRO A 86 -0.95 0.15 -8.14
N GLN A 87 -0.32 1.29 -8.40
CA GLN A 87 0.76 1.35 -9.38
C GLN A 87 1.98 0.57 -8.83
N PRO A 88 2.77 -0.16 -9.63
CA PRO A 88 4.00 -0.76 -9.12
C PRO A 88 5.02 0.34 -8.78
N LYS A 89 5.54 0.33 -7.55
CA LYS A 89 6.64 1.22 -7.13
C LYS A 89 7.87 0.37 -6.83
N ALA A 90 9.03 0.78 -7.33
CA ALA A 90 10.30 0.13 -7.04
C ALA A 90 11.29 1.16 -6.52
N ILE A 91 11.97 0.84 -5.41
CA ILE A 91 13.05 1.65 -4.86
C ILE A 91 14.38 1.07 -5.35
N ASP A 92 15.17 1.87 -6.06
CA ASP A 92 16.52 1.48 -6.49
C ASP A 92 17.49 1.54 -5.31
N LEU A 93 18.01 0.38 -4.91
CA LEU A 93 19.02 0.25 -3.85
C LEU A 93 20.45 0.36 -4.42
N GLY A 94 20.60 0.37 -5.74
CA GLY A 94 21.86 0.44 -6.49
C GLY A 94 22.29 -0.91 -7.04
N ASN A 95 23.18 -0.87 -8.06
CA ASN A 95 23.76 -2.06 -8.70
C ASN A 95 22.72 -3.06 -9.23
N GLY A 96 21.57 -2.58 -9.71
CA GLY A 96 20.50 -3.42 -10.25
C GLY A 96 19.65 -4.13 -9.20
N VAL A 97 19.82 -3.81 -7.91
CA VAL A 97 18.99 -4.34 -6.82
C VAL A 97 17.87 -3.37 -6.51
N THR A 98 16.62 -3.84 -6.64
CA THR A 98 15.42 -3.03 -6.37
C THR A 98 14.56 -3.63 -5.27
N LEU A 99 13.82 -2.78 -4.57
CA LEU A 99 12.78 -3.16 -3.63
C LEU A 99 11.42 -2.88 -4.25
N GLU A 100 10.70 -3.94 -4.62
CA GLU A 100 9.34 -3.83 -5.18
C GLU A 100 8.31 -3.62 -4.07
N LEU A 101 7.40 -2.68 -4.29
CA LEU A 101 6.36 -2.26 -3.38
C LEU A 101 4.97 -2.45 -4.01
N VAL A 102 4.01 -2.81 -3.17
CA VAL A 102 2.58 -2.86 -3.47
C VAL A 102 1.90 -1.72 -2.74
N SER A 103 1.10 -0.90 -3.43
CA SER A 103 0.25 0.09 -2.76
C SER A 103 -0.86 -0.64 -2.02
N ILE A 104 -1.03 -0.30 -0.75
CA ILE A 104 -2.13 -0.77 0.07
C ILE A 104 -3.07 0.42 0.23
N LEU A 105 -4.27 0.29 -0.32
CA LEU A 105 -5.30 1.30 -0.13
C LEU A 105 -5.67 1.35 1.34
N GLY A 106 -5.78 2.56 1.87
CA GLY A 106 -6.33 2.75 3.21
C GLY A 106 -7.78 2.26 3.28
N GLY A 107 -8.21 1.95 4.48
CA GLY A 107 -9.54 1.43 4.73
C GLY A 107 -9.71 1.01 6.17
N GLU A 108 -10.79 0.31 6.45
CA GLU A 108 -11.11 -0.13 7.81
C GLU A 108 -11.25 -1.64 7.84
N PHE A 109 -10.73 -2.25 8.89
CA PHE A 109 -10.84 -3.69 9.08
C PHE A 109 -10.99 -4.05 10.56
N THR A 110 -11.36 -5.31 10.80
CA THR A 110 -11.37 -5.89 12.13
C THR A 110 -10.03 -6.60 12.37
N MET A 111 -9.22 -6.04 13.26
CA MET A 111 -7.96 -6.61 13.70
C MET A 111 -8.20 -7.61 14.84
N GLY A 112 -7.41 -8.68 14.87
CA GLY A 112 -7.43 -9.69 15.92
C GLY A 112 -8.22 -10.95 15.58
N GLY A 113 -8.35 -11.82 16.58
CA GLY A 113 -8.84 -13.19 16.46
C GLY A 113 -9.40 -13.69 17.78
N ASP A 114 -10.06 -14.85 17.75
CA ASP A 114 -10.69 -15.44 18.94
C ASP A 114 -9.90 -16.62 19.51
N LYS A 115 -8.77 -17.00 18.86
CA LYS A 115 -8.06 -18.24 19.16
C LYS A 115 -7.12 -18.13 20.35
N LEU A 116 -6.44 -17.00 20.49
CA LEU A 116 -5.50 -16.74 21.59
C LEU A 116 -5.87 -15.44 22.30
N ASP A 117 -5.55 -15.34 23.59
CA ASP A 117 -5.89 -14.13 24.37
C ASP A 117 -5.13 -12.90 23.88
N CYS A 118 -3.91 -13.07 23.38
CA CYS A 118 -3.18 -12.00 22.72
C CYS A 118 -3.83 -11.50 21.43
N GLU A 119 -4.70 -12.29 20.79
CA GLU A 119 -5.42 -11.89 19.58
C GLU A 119 -6.73 -11.12 19.90
N LYS A 120 -7.12 -11.05 21.17
CA LYS A 120 -8.38 -10.46 21.63
C LYS A 120 -8.16 -9.09 22.28
N PRO A 121 -9.20 -8.24 22.35
CA PRO A 121 -10.45 -8.37 21.61
C PRO A 121 -10.27 -8.03 20.13
N LYS A 122 -11.15 -8.60 19.29
CA LYS A 122 -11.32 -8.07 17.94
C LYS A 122 -11.77 -6.62 18.01
N HIS A 123 -11.11 -5.74 17.29
CA HIS A 123 -11.42 -4.31 17.30
C HIS A 123 -11.26 -3.71 15.91
N ARG A 124 -11.90 -2.56 15.68
CA ARG A 124 -11.91 -1.88 14.40
C ARG A 124 -10.72 -0.94 14.30
N VAL A 125 -10.00 -1.00 13.19
CA VAL A 125 -8.82 -0.17 12.93
C VAL A 125 -8.95 0.52 11.57
N THR A 126 -8.67 1.82 11.54
CA THR A 126 -8.58 2.63 10.33
C THR A 126 -7.13 2.75 9.87
N ILE A 127 -6.88 2.33 8.63
CA ILE A 127 -5.58 2.30 7.98
C ILE A 127 -5.54 3.41 6.93
N LYS A 128 -4.49 4.24 6.96
CA LYS A 128 -4.22 5.21 5.88
C LYS A 128 -3.51 4.51 4.71
N PRO A 129 -3.57 5.02 3.47
CA PRO A 129 -2.83 4.43 2.37
C PRO A 129 -1.32 4.42 2.62
N PHE A 130 -0.64 3.34 2.23
CA PHE A 130 0.81 3.18 2.31
C PHE A 130 1.32 2.22 1.23
N TRP A 131 2.63 2.14 1.08
CA TRP A 131 3.30 1.14 0.24
C TRP A 131 3.92 0.08 1.14
N LEU A 132 3.76 -1.20 0.79
CA LEU A 132 4.36 -2.32 1.52
C LEU A 132 5.28 -3.11 0.59
N GLY A 133 6.41 -3.59 1.11
CA GLY A 133 7.26 -4.57 0.44
C GLY A 133 6.44 -5.72 -0.12
N LYS A 134 6.54 -5.96 -1.44
CA LYS A 134 5.84 -7.05 -2.13
C LYS A 134 6.21 -8.41 -1.54
N THR A 135 7.45 -8.54 -1.11
CA THR A 135 8.05 -9.69 -0.44
C THR A 135 8.68 -9.27 0.88
N GLN A 136 9.15 -10.25 1.66
CA GLN A 136 10.18 -10.04 2.68
C GLN A 136 11.44 -9.43 2.05
N VAL A 137 12.22 -8.68 2.83
CA VAL A 137 13.53 -8.17 2.38
C VAL A 137 14.45 -9.34 2.08
N THR A 138 15.06 -9.35 0.91
CA THR A 138 15.97 -10.42 0.48
C THR A 138 17.40 -10.20 0.95
N GLN A 139 18.22 -11.24 0.94
CA GLN A 139 19.65 -11.14 1.29
C GLN A 139 20.43 -10.23 0.34
N ALA A 140 20.06 -10.18 -0.95
CA ALA A 140 20.64 -9.24 -1.90
C ALA A 140 20.29 -7.78 -1.55
N GLN A 141 19.04 -7.50 -1.23
CA GLN A 141 18.58 -6.18 -0.77
C GLN A 141 19.25 -5.77 0.55
N TRP A 142 19.35 -6.71 1.50
CA TRP A 142 20.10 -6.51 2.76
C TRP A 142 21.53 -6.05 2.50
N ARG A 143 22.29 -6.82 1.70
CA ARG A 143 23.69 -6.48 1.36
C ARG A 143 23.83 -5.13 0.67
N ALA A 144 22.89 -4.78 -0.22
CA ALA A 144 22.91 -3.49 -0.89
C ALA A 144 22.80 -2.32 0.12
N VAL A 145 21.90 -2.44 1.10
CA VAL A 145 21.69 -1.42 2.14
C VAL A 145 22.77 -1.44 3.22
N ALA A 146 23.26 -2.62 3.62
CA ALA A 146 24.35 -2.75 4.59
C ALA A 146 25.67 -2.09 4.15
N LYS A 147 25.86 -1.91 2.83
CA LYS A 147 26.99 -1.18 2.23
C LYS A 147 26.80 0.33 2.17
N LEU A 148 25.57 0.84 2.35
CA LEU A 148 25.33 2.28 2.41
C LEU A 148 25.97 2.88 3.67
N PRO A 149 26.28 4.19 3.67
CA PRO A 149 26.82 4.85 4.85
C PRO A 149 25.96 4.61 6.09
N GLN A 150 26.60 4.17 7.17
CA GLN A 150 25.96 3.99 8.47
C GLN A 150 25.21 5.25 8.92
N VAL A 151 24.07 5.05 9.58
CA VAL A 151 23.30 6.11 10.25
C VAL A 151 23.54 6.04 11.74
N GLU A 152 23.15 4.96 12.40
CA GLU A 152 23.27 4.78 13.84
C GLU A 152 24.26 3.65 14.17
N THR A 153 24.02 2.46 13.63
CA THR A 153 24.81 1.26 13.95
C THR A 153 25.35 0.52 12.73
N LYS A 154 26.39 -0.29 12.93
CA LYS A 154 26.97 -1.11 11.87
C LYS A 154 26.05 -2.29 11.58
N LEU A 155 25.71 -2.50 10.32
CA LEU A 155 25.09 -3.74 9.84
C LEU A 155 26.16 -4.72 9.36
N GLU A 156 26.07 -5.97 9.81
CA GLU A 156 26.82 -7.07 9.21
C GLU A 156 26.26 -7.36 7.81
N GLU A 157 27.12 -7.53 6.81
CA GLU A 157 26.65 -7.72 5.43
C GLU A 157 26.02 -9.11 5.21
N SER A 158 26.45 -10.12 5.96
CA SER A 158 25.99 -11.52 5.76
C SER A 158 25.59 -12.25 7.05
N PRO A 159 24.63 -11.71 7.84
CA PRO A 159 24.25 -12.27 9.14
C PRO A 159 23.46 -13.59 9.03
N PHE A 160 22.86 -13.85 7.87
CA PHE A 160 21.91 -14.93 7.60
C PHE A 160 22.52 -16.33 7.76
N HIS A 161 21.77 -17.26 8.33
CA HIS A 161 22.12 -18.68 8.43
C HIS A 161 22.03 -19.39 7.08
N PHE A 162 20.89 -19.27 6.38
CA PHE A 162 20.70 -19.86 5.05
C PHE A 162 21.24 -18.92 3.99
N LYS A 163 21.81 -19.45 2.89
CA LYS A 163 22.54 -18.63 1.90
C LYS A 163 21.83 -18.63 0.55
N GLY A 164 21.43 -17.45 0.08
CA GLY A 164 20.90 -17.26 -1.26
C GLY A 164 20.33 -15.87 -1.48
N ASP A 165 20.67 -15.24 -2.60
CA ASP A 165 20.37 -13.83 -2.89
C ASP A 165 18.88 -13.49 -2.81
N ASN A 166 18.03 -14.42 -3.25
CA ASN A 166 16.57 -14.30 -3.25
C ASN A 166 15.90 -14.89 -2.01
N LEU A 167 16.66 -15.45 -1.06
CA LEU A 167 16.11 -15.85 0.24
C LEU A 167 15.77 -14.60 1.05
N PRO A 168 14.78 -14.65 1.96
CA PRO A 168 14.59 -13.58 2.93
C PRO A 168 15.85 -13.44 3.79
N VAL A 169 16.15 -12.21 4.20
CA VAL A 169 17.12 -11.98 5.26
C VAL A 169 16.56 -12.51 6.57
N GLU A 170 17.39 -13.22 7.32
CA GLU A 170 17.12 -13.68 8.68
C GLU A 170 18.37 -13.53 9.55
N THR A 171 18.26 -13.85 10.85
CA THR A 171 19.29 -13.60 11.86
C THR A 171 19.58 -12.10 12.04
N VAL A 172 18.54 -11.28 11.90
CA VAL A 172 18.56 -9.83 12.10
C VAL A 172 17.64 -9.44 13.25
N SER A 173 18.11 -8.53 14.10
CA SER A 173 17.33 -7.98 15.22
C SER A 173 16.37 -6.89 14.74
N TRP A 174 15.45 -6.48 15.60
CA TRP A 174 14.60 -5.33 15.34
C TRP A 174 15.42 -4.05 15.12
N LEU A 175 16.51 -3.86 15.87
CA LEU A 175 17.43 -2.73 15.69
C LEU A 175 18.11 -2.72 14.33
N ASP A 176 18.56 -3.90 13.87
CA ASP A 176 19.21 -4.01 12.56
C ASP A 176 18.23 -3.63 11.44
N CYS A 177 16.94 -3.97 11.62
CA CYS A 177 15.87 -3.58 10.71
C CYS A 177 15.60 -2.06 10.72
N GLN A 178 15.68 -1.41 11.89
CA GLN A 178 15.58 0.05 12.00
C GLN A 178 16.73 0.76 11.28
N GLU A 179 17.96 0.32 11.49
CA GLU A 179 19.14 0.86 10.80
C GLU A 179 19.03 0.66 9.27
N PHE A 180 18.55 -0.51 8.82
CA PHE A 180 18.26 -0.74 7.40
C PHE A 180 17.29 0.30 6.85
N CYS A 181 16.17 0.54 7.53
CA CYS A 181 15.18 1.55 7.14
C CYS A 181 15.77 2.98 7.15
N ALA A 182 16.57 3.32 8.16
CA ALA A 182 17.23 4.62 8.29
C ALA A 182 18.21 4.88 7.13
N ARG A 183 18.99 3.87 6.71
CA ARG A 183 19.89 3.98 5.56
C ARG A 183 19.14 4.21 4.25
N ILE A 184 18.01 3.52 4.03
CA ILE A 184 17.16 3.77 2.88
C ILE A 184 16.63 5.20 2.89
N LYS A 185 16.13 5.67 4.04
CA LYS A 185 15.64 7.05 4.19
C LYS A 185 16.72 8.07 3.87
N LYS A 186 17.95 7.86 4.37
CA LYS A 186 19.10 8.73 4.08
C LYS A 186 19.50 8.73 2.61
N LYS A 187 19.41 7.59 1.92
CA LYS A 187 19.74 7.45 0.49
C LYS A 187 18.68 8.08 -0.42
N THR A 188 17.41 7.90 -0.11
CA THR A 188 16.29 8.18 -1.03
C THR A 188 15.53 9.46 -0.68
N GLY A 189 15.61 9.93 0.57
CA GLY A 189 14.73 10.97 1.11
C GLY A 189 13.33 10.46 1.46
N GLU A 190 13.00 9.22 1.12
CA GLU A 190 11.68 8.65 1.40
C GLU A 190 11.61 8.03 2.79
N THR A 191 10.46 8.18 3.46
CA THR A 191 10.24 7.57 4.77
C THR A 191 10.03 6.06 4.63
N CYS A 192 11.10 5.30 4.91
CA CYS A 192 11.10 3.85 5.06
C CYS A 192 11.06 3.48 6.55
N ARG A 193 10.27 2.47 6.92
CA ARG A 193 10.16 1.94 8.30
C ARG A 193 9.64 0.51 8.31
N LEU A 194 9.62 -0.13 9.47
CA LEU A 194 8.83 -1.34 9.70
C LEU A 194 7.32 -1.04 9.61
N PRO A 195 6.49 -2.01 9.18
CA PRO A 195 5.03 -1.89 9.30
C PRO A 195 4.63 -1.80 10.78
N SER A 196 3.55 -1.06 11.07
CA SER A 196 2.85 -1.32 12.32
C SER A 196 2.20 -2.71 12.28
N GLU A 197 1.93 -3.28 13.43
CA GLU A 197 1.24 -4.55 13.57
C GLU A 197 -0.12 -4.52 12.84
N ALA A 198 -0.83 -3.38 12.95
CA ALA A 198 -2.11 -3.17 12.29
C ALA A 198 -1.99 -3.11 10.76
N GLU A 199 -0.99 -2.40 10.23
CA GLU A 199 -0.71 -2.37 8.80
C GLU A 199 -0.37 -3.76 8.27
N TRP A 200 0.44 -4.51 9.01
CA TRP A 200 0.83 -5.87 8.65
C TRP A 200 -0.39 -6.79 8.57
N GLU A 201 -1.25 -6.80 9.60
CA GLU A 201 -2.43 -7.69 9.62
C GLU A 201 -3.44 -7.31 8.53
N TYR A 202 -3.67 -6.01 8.34
CA TYR A 202 -4.54 -5.50 7.29
C TYR A 202 -4.09 -5.99 5.91
N ALA A 203 -2.79 -5.82 5.64
CA ALA A 203 -2.16 -6.24 4.39
C ALA A 203 -2.16 -7.76 4.23
N CYS A 204 -1.91 -8.51 5.31
CA CYS A 204 -1.94 -9.97 5.31
C CYS A 204 -3.33 -10.48 4.91
N ARG A 205 -4.38 -9.96 5.57
CA ARG A 205 -5.78 -10.33 5.33
C ARG A 205 -6.25 -9.99 3.92
N ALA A 206 -5.78 -8.89 3.35
CA ALA A 206 -6.17 -8.42 2.02
C ALA A 206 -7.70 -8.39 1.80
N GLY A 207 -8.42 -7.88 2.81
CA GLY A 207 -9.89 -7.82 2.83
C GLY A 207 -10.59 -9.07 3.36
N SER A 208 -9.88 -10.18 3.55
CA SER A 208 -10.46 -11.40 4.12
C SER A 208 -10.74 -11.28 5.64
N LYS A 209 -11.79 -11.97 6.08
CA LYS A 209 -12.18 -12.13 7.49
C LYS A 209 -11.86 -13.53 8.04
N THR A 210 -11.32 -14.42 7.22
CA THR A 210 -10.99 -15.80 7.56
C THR A 210 -9.65 -15.89 8.29
N GLU A 211 -9.27 -17.09 8.73
CA GLU A 211 -8.00 -17.35 9.42
C GLU A 211 -6.78 -17.02 8.55
N TYR A 212 -6.83 -17.36 7.26
CA TYR A 212 -5.82 -17.01 6.25
C TYR A 212 -6.41 -16.09 5.18
N SER A 213 -5.56 -15.44 4.38
CA SER A 213 -6.04 -14.60 3.25
C SER A 213 -6.80 -15.38 2.16
N PHE A 214 -6.67 -16.70 2.14
CA PHE A 214 -7.28 -17.61 1.18
C PHE A 214 -8.44 -18.46 1.73
N GLY A 215 -8.84 -18.26 2.99
CA GLY A 215 -9.93 -19.01 3.63
C GLY A 215 -9.57 -19.54 5.01
N ASP A 216 -10.42 -20.41 5.57
CA ASP A 216 -10.25 -21.00 6.91
C ASP A 216 -9.55 -22.37 6.90
N ASN A 217 -9.44 -23.02 5.73
CA ASN A 217 -8.92 -24.38 5.63
C ASN A 217 -7.38 -24.39 5.58
N PRO A 218 -6.68 -24.91 6.62
CA PRO A 218 -5.22 -24.96 6.62
C PRO A 218 -4.62 -25.90 5.56
N SER A 219 -5.41 -26.82 4.99
CA SER A 219 -4.93 -27.75 3.96
C SER A 219 -4.44 -27.04 2.68
N SER A 220 -4.93 -25.82 2.43
CA SER A 220 -4.50 -24.99 1.30
C SER A 220 -3.24 -24.15 1.59
N LEU A 221 -2.75 -24.13 2.83
CA LEU A 221 -1.61 -23.29 3.24
C LEU A 221 -0.35 -23.59 2.43
N GLY A 222 -0.14 -24.85 2.04
CA GLY A 222 1.02 -25.26 1.24
C GLY A 222 1.12 -24.59 -0.14
N GLU A 223 0.04 -24.00 -0.65
CA GLU A 223 0.03 -23.22 -1.89
C GLU A 223 0.52 -21.77 -1.69
N TYR A 224 0.46 -21.26 -0.47
CA TYR A 224 0.71 -19.85 -0.11
C TYR A 224 1.94 -19.65 0.78
N ALA A 225 2.44 -20.71 1.43
CA ALA A 225 3.48 -20.59 2.45
C ALA A 225 4.51 -21.71 2.42
N TRP A 226 5.69 -21.36 2.93
CA TRP A 226 6.70 -22.29 3.43
C TRP A 226 6.59 -22.37 4.94
N TYR A 227 6.26 -23.54 5.47
CA TYR A 227 6.01 -23.79 6.90
C TYR A 227 6.48 -25.20 7.25
N SER A 228 6.33 -25.64 8.50
CA SER A 228 6.97 -26.87 9.03
C SER A 228 6.78 -28.12 8.16
N ASP A 229 5.62 -28.25 7.52
CA ASP A 229 5.26 -29.48 6.80
C ASP A 229 5.87 -29.55 5.39
N ASN A 230 6.29 -28.42 4.81
CA ASN A 230 6.74 -28.35 3.41
C ASN A 230 8.06 -27.61 3.19
N SER A 231 8.63 -26.96 4.22
CA SER A 231 9.83 -26.14 4.09
C SER A 231 11.12 -26.93 4.02
N ASN A 232 11.12 -28.20 4.38
CA ASN A 232 12.34 -28.99 4.60
C ASN A 232 13.33 -28.31 5.56
N ALA A 233 12.78 -27.68 6.61
CA ALA A 233 13.55 -27.05 7.69
C ALA A 233 14.48 -25.91 7.25
N GLN A 234 14.08 -25.11 6.24
CA GLN A 234 14.86 -23.97 5.76
C GLN A 234 13.99 -22.86 5.15
N THR A 235 14.58 -21.66 5.00
CA THR A 235 13.98 -20.59 4.20
C THR A 235 14.02 -20.92 2.70
N HIS A 236 13.13 -20.31 1.95
CA HIS A 236 13.02 -20.47 0.50
C HIS A 236 13.02 -19.11 -0.21
N PRO A 237 13.34 -19.08 -1.52
CA PRO A 237 13.29 -17.84 -2.28
C PRO A 237 11.93 -17.18 -2.17
N VAL A 238 11.92 -15.86 -2.02
CA VAL A 238 10.68 -15.09 -1.93
C VAL A 238 9.85 -15.21 -3.21
N ALA A 239 8.54 -15.01 -3.08
CA ALA A 239 7.60 -14.99 -4.21
C ALA A 239 7.54 -16.28 -5.06
N ILE A 240 7.82 -17.44 -4.46
CA ILE A 240 7.64 -18.75 -5.11
C ILE A 240 6.22 -19.30 -4.94
N LYS A 241 5.58 -19.03 -3.80
CA LYS A 241 4.20 -19.45 -3.51
C LYS A 241 3.19 -18.44 -4.05
N LYS A 242 1.90 -18.77 -3.99
CA LYS A 242 0.83 -17.85 -4.41
C LYS A 242 0.80 -16.60 -3.52
N PRO A 243 0.58 -15.41 -4.09
CA PRO A 243 0.35 -14.21 -3.29
C PRO A 243 -1.05 -14.21 -2.68
N ASN A 244 -1.27 -13.32 -1.71
CA ASN A 244 -2.62 -12.99 -1.26
C ASN A 244 -3.39 -12.16 -2.31
N PRO A 245 -4.70 -11.87 -2.11
CA PRO A 245 -5.51 -11.10 -3.07
C PRO A 245 -4.99 -9.70 -3.45
N TRP A 246 -4.06 -9.12 -2.69
CA TRP A 246 -3.44 -7.82 -3.00
C TRP A 246 -2.06 -7.95 -3.66
N GLY A 247 -1.59 -9.16 -3.96
CA GLY A 247 -0.31 -9.38 -4.63
C GLY A 247 0.90 -9.39 -3.68
N LEU A 248 0.69 -9.52 -2.37
CA LEU A 248 1.75 -9.68 -1.38
C LEU A 248 2.09 -11.16 -1.21
N TYR A 249 3.38 -11.47 -1.22
CA TYR A 249 3.90 -12.83 -1.09
C TYR A 249 4.38 -13.10 0.34
N ASP A 250 4.41 -14.39 0.70
CA ASP A 250 5.03 -14.89 1.92
C ASP A 250 4.41 -14.35 3.23
N MET A 251 3.16 -13.84 3.18
CA MET A 251 2.44 -13.29 4.35
C MET A 251 2.03 -14.36 5.39
N HIS A 252 2.19 -15.64 5.06
CA HIS A 252 1.77 -16.78 5.89
C HIS A 252 2.92 -17.79 6.14
N GLY A 253 4.19 -17.38 6.03
CA GLY A 253 5.32 -18.25 6.35
C GLY A 253 6.66 -17.73 5.84
N ASN A 254 7.59 -18.65 5.60
CA ASN A 254 9.00 -18.40 5.29
C ASN A 254 9.77 -17.84 6.49
N VAL A 255 9.57 -16.59 6.89
CA VAL A 255 10.12 -16.02 8.13
C VAL A 255 9.07 -15.21 8.87
N TRP A 256 9.16 -15.20 10.20
CA TRP A 256 8.51 -14.20 11.03
C TRP A 256 8.94 -12.81 10.59
N GLU A 257 8.05 -11.84 10.65
CA GLU A 257 8.33 -10.49 10.21
C GLU A 257 8.20 -9.49 11.36
N TRP A 258 9.30 -8.78 11.64
CA TRP A 258 9.32 -7.71 12.63
C TRP A 258 8.31 -6.60 12.30
N CYS A 259 7.52 -6.22 13.30
CA CYS A 259 6.67 -5.02 13.29
C CYS A 259 7.26 -3.95 14.22
N GLU A 260 6.83 -2.70 14.02
CA GLU A 260 7.24 -1.56 14.85
C GLU A 260 6.73 -1.69 16.30
N ASP A 261 5.53 -2.25 16.48
CA ASP A 261 4.86 -2.31 17.77
C ASP A 261 5.60 -3.15 18.83
N SER A 262 5.69 -2.59 20.04
CA SER A 262 6.01 -3.33 21.25
C SER A 262 4.87 -4.28 21.62
N TRP A 263 5.24 -5.44 22.15
CA TRP A 263 4.30 -6.47 22.56
C TRP A 263 3.33 -5.99 23.65
N ARG A 264 2.07 -6.39 23.51
CA ARG A 264 1.03 -6.35 24.54
C ARG A 264 0.33 -7.69 24.60
N ASP A 265 -0.08 -8.10 25.80
CA ASP A 265 -0.73 -9.39 26.04
C ASP A 265 -2.18 -9.46 25.52
N SER A 266 -2.76 -8.33 25.12
CA SER A 266 -4.06 -8.23 24.46
C SER A 266 -4.15 -6.95 23.62
N TYR A 267 -5.26 -6.77 22.92
CA TYR A 267 -5.65 -5.53 22.25
C TYR A 267 -6.54 -4.63 23.12
N ASP A 268 -6.67 -4.91 24.41
CA ASP A 268 -7.41 -4.02 25.31
C ASP A 268 -6.78 -2.62 25.23
N GLU A 269 -7.63 -1.60 25.13
CA GLU A 269 -7.23 -0.19 24.99
C GLU A 269 -6.36 0.12 23.75
N SER A 270 -6.30 -0.80 22.77
CA SER A 270 -5.59 -0.52 21.52
C SER A 270 -6.29 0.59 20.71
N PRO A 271 -5.52 1.51 20.11
CA PRO A 271 -6.10 2.59 19.32
C PRO A 271 -6.82 2.02 18.09
N ASN A 272 -7.86 2.73 17.64
CA ASN A 272 -8.61 2.39 16.43
C ASN A 272 -7.91 2.87 15.14
N ASN A 273 -6.59 3.05 15.16
CA ASN A 273 -5.81 3.54 14.04
C ASN A 273 -4.50 2.74 13.90
N ALA A 274 -3.79 2.95 12.78
CA ALA A 274 -2.56 2.21 12.45
C ALA A 274 -1.32 2.62 13.27
N PHE A 275 -1.44 3.42 14.33
CA PHE A 275 -0.30 3.94 15.08
C PHE A 275 0.42 2.80 15.80
N ALA A 276 1.72 2.66 15.49
CA ALA A 276 2.55 1.68 16.17
C ALA A 276 2.90 2.14 17.59
N TRP A 277 2.60 1.31 18.58
CA TRP A 277 3.02 1.59 19.95
C TRP A 277 4.42 1.04 20.21
N SER A 278 5.43 1.89 20.04
CA SER A 278 6.84 1.51 20.19
C SER A 278 7.42 2.02 21.51
N ARG A 279 8.11 1.13 22.24
CA ARG A 279 8.87 1.41 23.47
C ARG A 279 10.30 0.95 23.26
N GLU A 280 11.25 1.78 23.67
CA GLU A 280 12.67 1.44 23.60
C GLU A 280 12.98 0.14 24.36
N ARG A 281 13.85 -0.68 23.77
CA ARG A 281 14.42 -1.88 24.39
C ARG A 281 13.37 -2.85 24.96
N SER A 282 12.27 -3.03 24.24
CA SER A 282 11.16 -3.89 24.64
C SER A 282 11.09 -5.17 23.78
N SER A 283 10.13 -6.06 24.04
CA SER A 283 9.81 -7.09 23.04
C SER A 283 8.95 -6.48 21.96
N HIS A 284 9.24 -6.78 20.70
CA HIS A 284 8.46 -6.30 19.55
C HIS A 284 7.68 -7.44 18.92
N VAL A 285 6.55 -7.08 18.32
CA VAL A 285 5.66 -8.02 17.66
C VAL A 285 6.34 -8.59 16.41
N THR A 286 6.15 -9.89 16.21
CA THR A 286 6.45 -10.58 14.95
C THR A 286 5.20 -11.27 14.42
N ARG A 287 5.04 -11.27 13.09
CA ARG A 287 3.84 -11.78 12.41
C ARG A 287 4.18 -12.76 11.27
N GLY A 288 3.20 -13.57 10.86
CA GLY A 288 3.24 -14.37 9.63
C GLY A 288 3.69 -15.82 9.76
N GLY A 289 4.36 -16.20 10.84
CA GLY A 289 4.95 -17.54 10.97
C GLY A 289 6.23 -17.69 10.14
N SER A 290 6.93 -18.80 10.33
CA SER A 290 8.17 -19.09 9.60
C SER A 290 8.19 -20.51 9.04
N TRP A 291 9.24 -20.82 8.29
CA TRP A 291 9.53 -22.13 7.73
C TRP A 291 9.47 -23.27 8.77
N GLY A 292 9.73 -22.99 10.04
CA GLY A 292 9.75 -23.99 11.11
C GLY A 292 8.48 -24.06 11.95
N ASN A 293 7.46 -23.26 11.65
CA ASN A 293 6.23 -23.22 12.44
C ASN A 293 5.08 -23.98 11.79
N SER A 294 4.15 -24.44 12.62
CA SER A 294 2.94 -25.09 12.15
C SER A 294 1.98 -24.10 11.50
N ALA A 295 1.00 -24.63 10.76
CA ALA A 295 -0.04 -23.82 10.13
C ALA A 295 -0.75 -22.85 11.08
N VAL A 296 -0.88 -23.21 12.37
CA VAL A 296 -1.53 -22.36 13.39
C VAL A 296 -0.82 -21.03 13.56
N SER A 297 0.51 -21.01 13.49
CA SER A 297 1.33 -19.79 13.61
C SER A 297 1.30 -18.92 12.36
N CYS A 298 0.85 -19.46 11.23
CA CYS A 298 0.78 -18.80 9.94
C CYS A 298 -0.54 -18.04 9.70
N ARG A 299 -1.48 -18.08 10.67
CA ARG A 299 -2.76 -17.36 10.56
C ARG A 299 -2.55 -15.85 10.57
N SER A 300 -3.45 -15.14 9.91
CA SER A 300 -3.38 -13.68 9.74
C SER A 300 -3.37 -12.93 11.08
N ALA A 301 -4.13 -13.43 12.06
CA ALA A 301 -4.24 -12.85 13.39
C ALA A 301 -3.12 -13.28 14.35
N TYR A 302 -2.35 -14.31 14.04
CA TYR A 302 -1.41 -14.89 15.00
C TYR A 302 -0.34 -13.87 15.38
N ARG A 303 -0.14 -13.67 16.68
CA ARG A 303 0.85 -12.74 17.23
C ARG A 303 1.95 -13.51 17.94
N PHE A 304 3.18 -13.16 17.67
CA PHE A 304 4.34 -13.61 18.43
C PHE A 304 5.24 -12.43 18.79
N ARG A 305 6.30 -12.69 19.56
CA ARG A 305 7.27 -11.65 19.94
C ARG A 305 8.65 -12.22 20.14
N TYR A 306 9.62 -11.34 19.96
CA TYR A 306 10.99 -11.53 20.42
C TYR A 306 11.49 -10.23 21.06
N ALA A 307 12.54 -10.33 21.87
CA ALA A 307 13.21 -9.15 22.40
C ALA A 307 13.83 -8.31 21.25
N TRP A 308 13.85 -6.99 21.38
CA TRP A 308 14.38 -6.03 20.41
C TRP A 308 15.78 -6.35 19.83
N ASP A 309 16.64 -7.02 20.61
CA ASP A 309 18.01 -7.40 20.26
C ASP A 309 18.15 -8.87 19.83
N HIS A 310 17.05 -9.61 19.78
CA HIS A 310 17.06 -11.03 19.48
C HIS A 310 17.29 -11.28 17.98
N CYS A 311 18.26 -12.14 17.66
CA CYS A 311 18.52 -12.62 16.31
C CYS A 311 18.34 -14.14 16.26
N ASN A 312 17.58 -14.63 15.27
CA ASN A 312 17.45 -16.06 15.00
C ASN A 312 17.17 -16.28 13.50
N ASN A 313 17.29 -17.53 13.06
CA ASN A 313 17.07 -17.92 11.66
C ASN A 313 15.60 -18.12 11.27
N TYR A 314 14.65 -17.72 12.12
CA TYR A 314 13.22 -17.71 11.84
C TYR A 314 12.69 -16.31 11.56
N SER A 315 13.40 -15.24 11.93
CA SER A 315 12.91 -13.86 11.88
C SER A 315 13.65 -13.02 10.84
N GLY A 316 12.87 -12.39 9.97
CA GLY A 316 13.25 -11.34 9.04
C GLY A 316 12.27 -10.18 9.12
N PHE A 317 12.05 -9.47 8.01
CA PHE A 317 11.13 -8.34 7.98
C PHE A 317 10.72 -7.95 6.54
N ARG A 318 9.72 -7.07 6.46
CA ARG A 318 9.41 -6.27 5.27
C ARG A 318 9.28 -4.81 5.65
N VAL A 319 9.24 -3.92 4.66
CA VAL A 319 9.27 -2.47 4.87
C VAL A 319 8.02 -1.78 4.36
N VAL A 320 7.69 -0.65 4.97
CA VAL A 320 6.64 0.28 4.58
C VAL A 320 7.24 1.60 4.09
N PHE A 321 6.64 2.17 3.05
CA PHE A 321 6.86 3.54 2.62
C PHE A 321 5.56 4.33 2.68
N CYS A 322 5.58 5.50 3.32
CA CYS A 322 4.40 6.37 3.39
C CYS A 322 4.25 7.19 2.10
N PHE A 323 3.01 7.48 1.70
CA PHE A 323 2.77 8.56 0.74
C PHE A 323 3.15 9.89 1.39
N PHE A 324 4.02 10.67 0.76
CA PHE A 324 4.10 12.10 1.05
C PHE A 324 2.81 12.72 0.52
N TRP A 325 1.82 12.88 1.40
CA TRP A 325 0.71 13.77 1.13
C TRP A 325 1.23 15.19 1.29
N ASP A 326 1.50 15.87 0.19
CA ASP A 326 1.64 17.32 0.20
C ASP A 326 0.26 17.92 0.49
N PRO A 327 0.07 18.60 1.63
CA PRO A 327 -1.21 19.21 1.99
C PRO A 327 -1.73 20.21 0.95
N LEU A 328 -0.86 20.73 0.06
CA LEU A 328 -1.23 21.70 -0.97
C LEU A 328 -2.03 21.11 -2.13
N THR A 329 -2.15 19.78 -2.24
CA THR A 329 -2.90 19.12 -3.33
C THR A 329 -4.38 18.86 -3.03
N LEU A 330 -4.86 19.19 -1.82
CA LEU A 330 -6.27 18.97 -1.43
C LEU A 330 -7.20 20.18 -1.55
N ASP A 331 -6.70 21.35 -1.95
CA ASP A 331 -7.51 22.58 -1.86
C ASP A 331 -8.51 22.79 -3.02
N LEU A 332 -8.57 21.88 -4.00
CA LEU A 332 -9.50 22.01 -5.13
C LEU A 332 -10.79 21.18 -5.00
N PHE A 333 -10.83 20.16 -4.12
CA PHE A 333 -12.02 19.32 -3.95
C PHE A 333 -12.90 19.72 -2.76
N SER A 334 -12.38 20.48 -1.78
CA SER A 334 -13.16 20.91 -0.61
C SER A 334 -13.99 22.17 -0.84
N LEU A 335 -13.65 23.00 -1.84
CA LEU A 335 -14.32 24.29 -2.06
C LEU A 335 -15.63 24.20 -2.85
N SER A 336 -15.87 23.11 -3.59
CA SER A 336 -17.14 22.93 -4.31
C SER A 336 -18.27 22.44 -3.39
N THR A 337 -17.96 21.74 -2.31
CA THR A 337 -18.94 21.22 -1.34
C THR A 337 -19.38 22.27 -0.31
N LEU A 338 -18.50 23.22 0.03
CA LEU A 338 -18.83 24.28 0.99
C LEU A 338 -19.77 25.36 0.41
N LYS A 339 -19.86 25.49 -0.93
CA LYS A 339 -20.69 26.53 -1.55
C LYS A 339 -22.18 26.14 -1.64
N SER A 340 -22.52 24.85 -1.68
CA SER A 340 -23.92 24.40 -1.70
C SER A 340 -24.61 24.46 -0.33
N ASP A 341 -23.84 24.37 0.76
CA ASP A 341 -24.39 24.33 2.12
C ASP A 341 -24.61 25.74 2.71
N LEU A 342 -23.91 26.75 2.19
CA LEU A 342 -24.11 28.15 2.57
C LEU A 342 -25.34 28.78 1.89
N ASP A 343 -25.72 28.35 0.68
CA ASP A 343 -26.91 28.89 -0.01
C ASP A 343 -28.24 28.28 0.50
N SER A 344 -28.21 27.08 1.11
CA SER A 344 -29.43 26.44 1.65
C SER A 344 -29.79 26.87 3.08
N SER A 345 -28.83 27.42 3.82
CA SER A 345 -29.00 27.81 5.23
C SER A 345 -29.49 29.25 5.44
N PHE A 346 -29.38 30.13 4.43
CA PHE A 346 -29.87 31.53 4.52
C PHE A 346 -31.37 31.72 4.24
N SER A 347 -32.09 30.68 3.80
CA SER A 347 -33.53 30.77 3.51
C SER A 347 -34.45 30.41 4.68
N ARG A 348 -33.91 30.05 5.86
CA ARG A 348 -34.71 29.59 7.03
C ARG A 348 -34.60 30.41 8.32
N LEU A 349 -34.05 31.62 8.29
CA LEU A 349 -34.10 32.53 9.44
C LEU A 349 -34.91 33.79 9.09
N LYS A 350 -36.24 33.65 9.05
CA LYS A 350 -37.15 34.77 9.38
C LYS A 350 -37.47 34.66 10.87
N LEU A 351 -36.79 35.49 11.67
CA LEU A 351 -37.08 35.70 13.08
C LEU A 351 -38.37 36.54 13.20
N ASP A 352 -39.42 35.93 13.74
CA ASP A 352 -40.58 36.63 14.30
C ASP A 352 -40.17 37.33 15.60
N ILE A 353 -40.26 38.66 15.62
CA ILE A 353 -40.14 39.48 16.83
C ILE A 353 -41.57 39.94 17.19
N PRO A 354 -42.15 39.54 18.34
CA PRO A 354 -43.42 40.07 18.78
C PRO A 354 -43.23 41.50 19.31
N ARG A 355 -44.16 42.40 18.98
CA ARG A 355 -44.22 43.73 19.59
C ARG A 355 -44.85 43.66 20.98
N LEU A 356 -44.16 44.34 21.91
CA LEU A 356 -44.47 44.73 23.30
C LEU A 356 -43.95 43.79 24.39
#